data_AF-A0AAN9QNM8-F1
#
_entry.id   AF-A0AAN9QNM8-F1
#
_cell.length_a   1.000
_cell.length_b   1.000
_cell.length_c   1.000
_cell.angle_alpha   90.00
_cell.angle_beta   90.00
_cell.angle_gamma   90.00
#
_symmetry.space_group_name_H-M   'P 1'
#
loop_
_entity.id
_entity.type
_entity.pdbx_description
1 polymer ?
#
loop_
_entity_poly.entity_id
_entity_poly.type
_entity_poly.pdbx_seq_one_letter_code
_entity_poly.pdbx_strand_id
1 'polypeptide(L)'
;MDNGDGIVVVVLVDGGEIVRADVPFQKTKLKYSVKQLGVTVKFYGVELNDISYSDPTAGKKYARRAQLDENFELDRATLKSDAVFRSSSRGWFTFGHASFALLYFFGHIWHGARTLFRDVFADIDPDLDAQVEFGAFQKLGVPTTRRQVV
;
A
#
# COMPACT_ATOMS: atom_id res chain seq x y z
N MET A 1 23.87 15.82 8.40
CA MET A 1 22.93 16.11 7.30
C MET A 1 22.98 14.92 6.37
N ASP A 2 21.96 14.08 6.39
CA ASP A 2 21.73 13.07 5.36
C ASP A 2 21.62 13.81 4.01
N ASN A 3 22.47 13.43 3.04
CA ASN A 3 22.56 14.07 1.74
C ASN A 3 21.39 13.71 0.81
N GLY A 4 20.34 13.05 1.29
CA GLY A 4 19.22 12.65 0.44
C GLY A 4 19.69 11.75 -0.68
N ASP A 5 20.68 10.90 -0.41
CA ASP A 5 21.17 9.83 -1.30
C ASP A 5 20.13 8.69 -1.33
N GLY A 6 18.85 9.05 -1.46
CA GLY A 6 17.77 8.12 -1.72
C GLY A 6 18.04 7.40 -3.03
N ILE A 7 17.76 6.10 -3.03
CA ILE A 7 18.02 5.15 -4.12
C ILE A 7 17.15 5.44 -5.38
N VAL A 8 16.31 6.48 -5.35
CA VAL A 8 15.42 6.82 -6.46
C VAL A 8 16.23 7.47 -7.58
N VAL A 9 16.21 6.82 -8.74
CA VAL A 9 16.89 7.30 -9.95
C VAL A 9 16.21 8.58 -10.43
N VAL A 10 16.99 9.63 -10.69
CA VAL A 10 16.51 10.87 -11.29
C VAL A 10 16.73 10.81 -12.80
N VAL A 11 15.63 10.92 -13.56
CA VAL A 11 15.63 10.94 -15.02
C VAL A 11 14.83 12.15 -15.50
N LEU A 12 15.41 12.90 -16.44
CA LEU A 12 14.80 14.05 -17.11
C LEU A 12 14.49 13.64 -18.55
N VAL A 13 13.22 13.81 -18.93
CA VAL A 13 12.67 13.33 -20.19
C VAL A 13 12.06 14.54 -20.93
N ASP A 14 12.18 14.57 -22.26
CA ASP A 14 11.54 15.62 -23.07
C ASP A 14 10.07 15.27 -23.42
N GLY A 15 9.41 16.17 -24.16
CA GLY A 15 8.02 15.95 -24.60
C GLY A 15 7.83 14.81 -25.60
N GLY A 16 8.91 14.20 -26.11
CA GLY A 16 8.89 13.02 -26.96
C GLY A 16 9.21 11.73 -26.20
N GLU A 17 9.19 11.76 -24.87
CA GLU A 17 9.54 10.64 -23.99
C GLU A 17 11.01 10.17 -24.10
N ILE A 18 11.89 11.00 -24.65
CA ILE A 18 13.31 10.67 -24.80
C ILE A 18 14.07 11.17 -23.58
N VAL A 19 14.90 10.29 -22.99
CA VAL A 19 15.80 10.66 -21.90
C VAL A 19 16.81 11.69 -22.37
N ARG A 20 16.79 12.86 -21.73
CA ARG A 20 17.71 13.95 -22.01
C ARG A 20 18.75 14.15 -20.94
N ALA A 21 18.48 13.84 -19.67
CA ALA A 21 19.49 13.89 -18.64
C ALA A 21 19.18 12.96 -17.46
N ASP A 22 20.19 12.65 -16.64
CA ASP A 22 20.08 11.81 -15.46
C ASP A 22 21.00 12.27 -14.31
N VAL A 23 20.71 11.77 -13.11
CA VAL A 23 21.68 11.75 -12.00
C VAL A 23 22.26 10.33 -11.89
N PRO A 24 23.43 10.08 -12.48
CA PRO A 24 23.96 8.73 -12.64
C PRO A 24 24.51 8.18 -11.32
N PHE A 25 24.23 6.91 -11.05
CA PHE A 25 24.79 6.19 -9.90
C PHE A 25 26.30 5.94 -10.06
N GLN A 26 26.73 5.42 -11.21
CA GLN A 26 28.14 5.17 -11.52
C GLN A 26 28.75 6.35 -12.32
N LYS A 27 29.91 6.86 -11.87
CA LYS A 27 30.54 8.07 -12.45
C LYS A 27 31.54 7.81 -13.60
N THR A 28 31.73 6.57 -14.03
CA THR A 28 32.82 6.17 -14.96
C THR A 28 32.46 6.29 -16.44
N LYS A 29 31.17 6.28 -16.81
CA LYS A 29 30.69 6.43 -18.21
C LYS A 29 29.47 7.35 -18.28
N LEU A 30 29.69 8.64 -18.07
CA LEU A 30 28.62 9.63 -18.08
C LEU A 30 28.33 10.09 -19.51
N LYS A 31 27.08 9.88 -19.97
CA LYS A 31 26.57 10.43 -21.24
C LYS A 31 25.46 11.45 -21.01
N TYR A 32 24.63 11.23 -19.99
CA TYR A 32 23.42 12.01 -19.71
C TYR A 32 23.49 12.82 -18.41
N SER A 33 24.66 12.91 -17.77
CA SER A 33 24.80 13.59 -16.49
C SER A 33 24.37 15.06 -16.57
N VAL A 34 23.54 15.51 -15.62
CA VAL A 34 23.12 16.93 -15.43
C VAL A 34 24.29 17.90 -15.61
N LYS A 35 25.48 17.53 -15.09
CA LYS A 35 26.69 18.37 -15.18
C LYS A 35 27.21 18.51 -16.62
N GLN A 36 27.21 17.42 -17.37
CA GLN A 36 27.79 17.37 -18.71
C GLN A 36 26.90 18.05 -19.74
N LEU A 37 25.59 17.97 -19.55
CA LEU A 37 24.60 18.53 -20.47
C LEU A 37 24.17 19.96 -20.12
N GLY A 38 24.72 20.54 -19.05
CA GLY A 38 24.47 21.94 -18.69
C GLY A 38 23.00 22.23 -18.39
N VAL A 39 22.31 21.29 -17.73
CA VAL A 39 20.89 21.44 -17.39
C VAL A 39 20.72 22.63 -16.44
N THR A 40 19.84 23.56 -16.80
CA THR A 40 19.46 24.71 -15.99
C THR A 40 18.07 24.50 -15.39
N VAL A 41 17.84 25.11 -14.22
CA VAL A 41 16.54 25.12 -13.56
C VAL A 41 16.05 26.56 -13.52
N LYS A 42 14.83 26.81 -13.98
CA LYS A 42 14.18 28.13 -13.87
C LYS A 42 12.85 27.98 -13.16
N PHE A 43 12.64 28.82 -12.15
CA PHE A 43 11.42 28.83 -11.35
C PHE A 43 10.45 29.89 -11.87
N TYR A 44 9.17 29.59 -11.74
CA TYR A 44 8.06 30.48 -12.08
C TYR A 44 7.06 30.45 -10.92
N GLY A 45 6.58 31.62 -10.51
CA GLY A 45 5.63 31.77 -9.39
C GLY A 45 6.27 32.11 -8.04
N VAL A 46 5.43 32.65 -7.15
CA VAL A 46 5.65 32.99 -5.73
C VAL A 46 7.11 33.37 -5.39
N GLU A 47 7.78 32.64 -4.50
CA GLU A 47 8.97 33.07 -3.79
C GLU A 47 10.25 33.01 -4.65
N LEU A 48 10.32 32.06 -5.59
CA LEU A 48 11.47 31.88 -6.46
C LEU A 48 11.21 32.39 -7.89
N ASN A 49 10.22 33.26 -8.09
CA ASN A 49 9.81 33.68 -9.43
C ASN A 49 10.96 34.29 -10.24
N ASP A 50 11.12 33.84 -11.49
CA ASP A 50 12.14 34.29 -12.44
C ASP A 50 13.59 34.03 -12.00
N ILE A 51 13.83 33.26 -10.93
CA ILE A 51 15.15 32.82 -10.52
C ILE A 51 15.58 31.62 -11.38
N SER A 52 16.82 31.66 -11.86
CA SER A 52 17.44 30.55 -12.59
C SER A 52 18.76 30.12 -11.97
N TYR A 53 18.98 28.81 -11.92
CA TYR A 53 20.22 28.20 -11.48
C TYR A 53 20.83 27.40 -12.63
N SER A 54 22.11 27.64 -12.90
CA SER A 54 22.90 26.90 -13.89
C SER A 54 23.96 26.01 -13.26
N ASP A 55 24.13 26.07 -11.93
CA ASP A 55 25.13 25.25 -11.26
C ASP A 55 24.64 23.78 -11.15
N PRO A 56 25.52 22.80 -11.41
CA PRO A 56 25.12 21.39 -11.41
C PRO A 56 24.62 20.87 -10.05
N THR A 57 24.98 21.54 -8.95
CA THR A 57 24.61 21.11 -7.59
C THR A 57 23.15 21.46 -7.32
N ALA A 58 22.74 22.69 -7.61
CA ALA A 58 21.35 23.13 -7.57
C ALA A 58 20.50 22.34 -8.56
N GLY A 59 20.98 22.13 -9.80
CA GLY A 59 20.30 21.32 -10.80
C GLY A 59 19.93 19.93 -10.28
N LYS A 60 20.91 19.22 -9.68
CA LYS A 60 20.66 17.91 -9.05
C LYS A 60 19.74 17.98 -7.83
N LYS A 61 19.91 18.99 -6.98
CA LYS A 61 19.10 19.18 -5.76
C LYS A 61 17.62 19.36 -6.13
N TYR A 62 17.31 20.26 -7.05
CA TYR A 62 15.93 20.55 -7.44
C TYR A 62 15.35 19.45 -8.32
N ALA A 63 16.14 18.79 -9.17
CA ALA A 63 15.66 17.62 -9.91
C ALA A 63 15.23 16.47 -8.98
N ARG A 64 15.95 16.23 -7.86
CA ARG A 64 15.52 15.26 -6.83
C ARG A 64 14.23 15.67 -6.15
N ARG A 65 14.09 16.95 -5.79
CA ARG A 65 12.87 17.44 -5.12
C ARG A 65 11.64 17.37 -6.03
N ALA A 66 11.80 17.70 -7.31
CA ALA A 66 10.74 17.65 -8.30
C ALA A 66 10.18 16.24 -8.56
N GLN A 67 10.90 15.17 -8.16
CA GLN A 67 10.34 13.81 -8.21
C GLN A 67 9.16 13.62 -7.26
N LEU A 68 9.08 14.44 -6.22
CA LEU A 68 7.99 14.48 -5.24
C LEU A 68 6.93 15.54 -5.60
N ASP A 69 6.93 15.98 -6.87
CA ASP A 69 6.07 17.04 -7.39
C ASP A 69 6.50 18.45 -6.91
N GLU A 70 5.55 19.30 -6.50
CA GLU A 70 5.80 20.69 -6.16
C GLU A 70 6.80 20.84 -4.99
N ASN A 71 7.71 21.81 -5.12
CA ASN A 71 8.76 22.04 -4.13
C ASN A 71 8.31 23.09 -3.10
N PHE A 72 8.33 22.71 -1.82
CA PHE A 72 8.00 23.57 -0.69
C PHE A 72 9.21 23.86 0.20
N GLU A 73 9.17 25.00 0.88
CA GLU A 73 10.03 25.26 2.04
C GLU A 73 9.35 24.73 3.31
N LEU A 74 10.09 23.94 4.09
CA LEU A 74 9.56 23.27 5.28
C LEU A 74 10.44 23.58 6.48
N ASP A 75 9.84 24.12 7.53
CA ASP A 75 10.50 24.26 8.83
C ASP A 75 10.66 22.89 9.50
N ARG A 76 11.91 22.50 9.73
CA ARG A 76 12.28 21.27 10.44
C ARG A 76 12.72 21.52 11.88
N ALA A 77 13.01 22.76 12.26
CA ALA A 77 13.59 23.09 13.56
C ALA A 77 12.54 23.03 14.67
N THR A 78 11.35 23.59 14.44
CA THR A 78 10.29 23.70 15.46
C THR A 78 9.93 22.35 16.09
N LEU A 79 9.72 21.31 15.25
CA LEU A 79 9.33 19.98 15.71
C LEU A 79 10.48 18.96 15.68
N LYS A 80 11.71 19.38 15.37
CA LYS A 80 12.88 18.49 15.18
C LYS A 80 12.59 17.36 14.18
N SER A 81 11.93 17.70 13.06
CA SER A 81 11.47 16.73 12.06
C SER A 81 12.63 15.96 11.41
N ASP A 82 12.51 14.64 11.38
CA ASP A 82 13.53 13.69 10.89
C ASP A 82 13.62 13.59 9.34
N ALA A 83 12.65 14.18 8.62
CA ALA A 83 12.48 14.09 7.16
C ALA A 83 12.13 12.68 6.63
N VAL A 84 11.44 11.89 7.44
CA VAL A 84 10.80 10.66 6.99
C VAL A 84 9.29 10.88 6.86
N PHE A 85 8.69 10.41 5.78
CA PHE A 85 7.24 10.52 5.57
C PHE A 85 6.43 9.80 6.67
N ARG A 86 5.22 10.29 6.90
CA ARG A 86 4.23 9.71 7.81
C ARG A 86 2.90 9.55 7.08
N SER A 87 2.10 8.57 7.49
CA SER A 87 0.74 8.41 7.00
C SER A 87 -0.19 9.47 7.60
N SER A 88 -1.26 9.78 6.87
CA SER A 88 -2.31 10.70 7.34
C SER A 88 -3.33 10.00 8.24
N SER A 89 -4.18 10.78 8.90
CA SER A 89 -5.35 10.27 9.63
C SER A 89 -6.26 9.42 8.76
N ARG A 90 -6.37 9.73 7.45
CA ARG A 90 -7.10 8.89 6.49
C ARG A 90 -6.51 7.48 6.41
N GLY A 91 -5.19 7.37 6.31
CA GLY A 91 -4.51 6.07 6.29
C GLY A 91 -4.75 5.26 7.56
N TRP A 92 -4.59 5.90 8.73
CA TRP A 92 -4.82 5.24 10.03
C TRP A 92 -6.28 4.82 10.23
N PHE A 93 -7.23 5.68 9.88
CA PHE A 93 -8.65 5.37 9.96
C PHE A 93 -9.01 4.16 9.09
N THR A 94 -8.57 4.17 7.84
CA THR A 94 -8.82 3.06 6.90
C THR A 94 -8.22 1.76 7.40
N PHE A 95 -6.96 1.78 7.87
CA PHE A 95 -6.29 0.59 8.39
C PHE A 95 -7.03 -0.01 9.58
N GLY A 96 -7.40 0.83 10.56
CA GLY A 96 -8.13 0.38 11.75
C GLY A 96 -9.47 -0.25 11.38
N HIS A 97 -10.27 0.43 10.55
CA HIS A 97 -11.61 -0.06 10.19
C HIS A 97 -11.56 -1.33 9.34
N ALA A 98 -10.62 -1.41 8.38
CA ALA A 98 -10.46 -2.63 7.58
C ALA A 98 -10.09 -3.83 8.47
N SER A 99 -9.18 -3.63 9.42
CA SER A 99 -8.76 -4.68 10.36
C SER A 99 -9.91 -5.12 11.28
N PHE A 100 -10.61 -4.17 11.90
CA PHE A 100 -11.72 -4.49 12.79
C PHE A 100 -12.91 -5.09 12.06
N ALA A 101 -13.25 -4.63 10.85
CA ALA A 101 -14.32 -5.24 10.05
C ALA A 101 -14.05 -6.73 9.79
N LEU A 102 -12.79 -7.08 9.47
CA LEU A 102 -12.40 -8.48 9.29
C LEU A 102 -12.54 -9.30 10.58
N LEU A 103 -12.10 -8.75 11.71
CA LEU A 103 -12.26 -9.40 13.02
C LEU A 103 -13.74 -9.62 13.37
N TYR A 104 -14.58 -8.62 13.09
CA TYR A 104 -16.02 -8.70 13.35
C TYR A 104 -16.72 -9.70 12.43
N PHE A 105 -16.25 -9.86 11.19
CA PHE A 105 -16.74 -10.90 10.30
C PHE A 105 -16.52 -12.30 10.90
N PHE A 106 -15.32 -12.60 11.42
CA PHE A 106 -15.08 -13.86 12.11
C PHE A 106 -15.93 -14.02 13.38
N GLY A 107 -16.07 -12.95 14.17
CA GLY A 107 -16.97 -12.94 15.33
C GLY A 107 -18.42 -13.27 14.94
N HIS A 108 -18.90 -12.69 13.84
CA HIS A 108 -20.25 -12.95 13.33
C HIS A 108 -20.46 -14.42 12.95
N ILE A 109 -19.52 -15.01 12.19
CA ILE A 109 -19.59 -16.42 11.80
C ILE A 109 -19.55 -17.34 13.04
N TRP A 110 -18.61 -17.07 13.96
CA TRP A 110 -18.48 -17.84 15.19
C TRP A 110 -19.74 -17.81 16.04
N HIS A 111 -20.26 -16.62 16.33
CA HIS A 111 -21.45 -16.47 17.16
C HIS A 111 -22.70 -16.99 16.45
N GLY A 112 -22.83 -16.77 15.14
CA GLY A 112 -23.93 -17.29 14.34
C GLY A 112 -23.99 -18.83 14.37
N ALA A 113 -22.85 -19.49 14.15
CA ALA A 113 -22.76 -20.95 14.25
C ALA A 113 -23.09 -21.46 15.66
N ARG A 114 -22.55 -20.82 16.71
CA ARG A 114 -22.81 -21.19 18.10
C ARG A 114 -24.28 -21.04 18.50
N THR A 115 -24.97 -20.06 17.93
CA THR A 115 -26.40 -19.85 18.17
C THR A 115 -27.25 -20.91 17.47
N LEU A 116 -26.94 -21.25 16.21
CA LEU A 116 -27.71 -22.21 15.43
C LEU A 116 -27.49 -23.66 15.85
N PHE A 117 -26.24 -24.04 16.12
CA PHE A 117 -25.83 -25.41 16.49
C PHE A 117 -25.60 -25.53 18.01
N ARG A 118 -26.44 -24.88 18.81
CA ARG A 118 -26.30 -24.83 20.26
C ARG A 118 -26.50 -26.20 20.91
N ASP A 119 -27.43 -26.97 20.38
CA ASP A 119 -27.79 -28.32 20.80
C ASP A 119 -26.61 -29.30 20.72
N VAL A 120 -25.79 -29.18 19.68
CA VAL A 120 -24.59 -30.01 19.45
C VAL A 120 -23.28 -29.31 19.82
N PHE A 121 -23.32 -28.23 20.60
CA PHE A 121 -22.13 -27.43 20.89
C PHE A 121 -21.08 -28.17 21.74
N ALA A 122 -21.54 -29.02 22.66
CA ALA A 122 -20.66 -29.78 23.55
C ALA A 122 -20.23 -31.13 22.94
N ASP A 123 -21.14 -31.79 22.23
CA ASP A 123 -20.88 -33.01 21.45
C ASP A 123 -22.11 -33.35 20.57
N ILE A 124 -21.98 -34.36 19.72
CA ILE A 124 -23.10 -34.98 18.98
C ILE A 124 -23.78 -36.09 19.78
N ASP A 125 -24.97 -36.50 19.34
CA ASP A 125 -25.65 -37.68 19.88
C ASP A 125 -24.80 -38.95 19.60
N PRO A 126 -24.45 -39.76 20.63
CA PRO A 126 -23.67 -40.98 20.43
C PRO A 126 -24.41 -42.05 19.59
N ASP A 127 -25.74 -41.99 19.47
CA ASP A 127 -26.54 -43.00 18.75
C ASP A 127 -26.95 -42.55 17.32
N LEU A 128 -26.17 -41.66 16.69
CA LEU A 128 -26.51 -41.02 15.41
C LEU A 128 -26.30 -41.90 14.15
N ASP A 129 -25.63 -43.06 14.28
CA ASP A 129 -25.08 -43.85 13.17
C ASP A 129 -26.10 -44.19 12.07
N ALA A 130 -27.32 -44.61 12.45
CA ALA A 130 -28.33 -44.99 11.48
C ALA A 130 -28.75 -43.82 10.57
N GLN A 131 -28.70 -42.56 11.05
CA GLN A 131 -29.14 -41.38 10.29
C GLN A 131 -28.16 -40.90 9.23
N VAL A 132 -26.88 -41.32 9.32
CA VAL A 132 -25.82 -40.93 8.39
C VAL A 132 -25.51 -42.01 7.34
N GLU A 133 -26.17 -43.17 7.42
CA GLU A 133 -26.03 -44.25 6.43
C GLU A 133 -26.51 -43.81 5.04
N PHE A 134 -25.67 -44.07 4.03
CA PHE A 134 -25.96 -43.71 2.64
C PHE A 134 -27.21 -44.43 2.13
N GLY A 135 -28.18 -43.64 1.65
CA GLY A 135 -29.38 -44.16 1.01
C GLY A 135 -30.42 -44.78 1.95
N ALA A 136 -30.22 -44.71 3.27
CA ALA A 136 -31.17 -45.24 4.25
C ALA A 136 -32.51 -44.45 4.28
N PHE A 137 -32.47 -43.15 3.98
CA PHE A 137 -33.62 -42.25 3.98
C PHE A 137 -33.83 -41.58 2.62
N GLN A 138 -35.07 -41.22 2.31
CA GLN A 138 -35.40 -40.42 1.13
C GLN A 138 -34.98 -38.95 1.30
N LYS A 139 -34.91 -38.44 2.54
CA LYS A 139 -34.48 -37.07 2.87
C LYS A 139 -33.52 -37.09 4.07
N LEU A 140 -32.37 -36.39 3.94
CA LEU A 140 -31.37 -36.29 5.01
C LEU A 140 -31.94 -35.58 6.25
N GLY A 141 -31.61 -36.09 7.44
CA GLY A 141 -32.04 -35.53 8.73
C GLY A 141 -33.53 -35.70 9.05
N VAL A 142 -34.27 -36.56 8.33
CA VAL A 142 -35.71 -36.79 8.56
C VAL A 142 -36.00 -38.28 8.79
N PRO A 143 -36.07 -38.74 10.05
CA PRO A 143 -36.24 -40.16 10.40
C PRO A 143 -37.51 -40.82 9.84
N THR A 144 -38.58 -40.05 9.62
CA THR A 144 -39.86 -40.56 9.09
C THR A 144 -39.80 -40.95 7.60
N THR A 145 -38.69 -40.68 6.91
CA THR A 145 -38.53 -40.94 5.47
C THR A 145 -37.67 -42.16 5.14
N ARG A 146 -37.57 -43.13 6.06
CA ARG A 146 -36.78 -44.35 5.85
C ARG A 146 -37.27 -45.11 4.62
N ARG A 147 -36.35 -45.52 3.74
CA ARG A 147 -36.71 -46.31 2.56
C ARG A 147 -37.21 -47.69 3.00
N GLN A 148 -38.33 -48.13 2.44
CA GLN A 148 -38.76 -49.51 2.54
C GLN A 148 -37.93 -50.35 1.56
N VAL A 149 -37.41 -51.48 2.02
CA VAL A 149 -36.79 -52.46 1.15
C VAL A 149 -37.90 -53.06 0.31
N VAL A 150 -37.79 -52.93 -1.02
CA VAL A 150 -38.61 -53.67 -1.99
C VAL A 150 -37.97 -55.03 -2.20
#